data_AF-A0AAD9Q8G7-F1
#
_entry.id   AF-A0AAD9Q8G7-F1
#
_cell.length_a   1.000
_cell.length_b   1.000
_cell.length_c   1.000
_cell.angle_alpha   90.00
_cell.angle_beta   90.00
_cell.angle_gamma   90.00
#
_symmetry.space_group_name_H-M   'P 1'
#
loop_
_entity.id
_entity.type
_entity.pdbx_description
1 polymer ?
#
loop_
_entity_poly.entity_id
_entity_poly.type
_entity_poly.pdbx_seq_one_letter_code
_entity_poly.pdbx_strand_id
1 'polypeptide(L)'
;MGNIRSTKKKHNIQAEPHGQQSQGKNLNTTKKILLLHKSDPKQLKIVKYFRDALTAKANGSVRVTDFVNIADGGKKSISLSWLDKLNNIVLICLTSEAIEQLEKIVREKRLVDEEGHLHGKVFSVSFGESPTGWPPEGLKKGSLDARDFHFGFPDIETLQPRDFEESDKMSALVAAIRGTN
;
A
#
# COMPACT_ATOMS: atom_id res chain seq x y z
N MET A 1 17.70 -78.82 -12.78
CA MET A 1 18.07 -77.40 -12.59
C MET A 1 17.66 -76.68 -13.85
N GLY A 2 16.84 -75.64 -13.92
CA GLY A 2 16.14 -74.78 -12.98
C GLY A 2 15.56 -73.67 -13.88
N ASN A 3 14.27 -73.38 -13.76
CA ASN A 3 13.55 -72.33 -14.50
C ASN A 3 14.27 -70.95 -14.40
N ILE A 4 14.06 -70.07 -15.38
CA ILE A 4 13.25 -68.84 -15.25
C ILE A 4 13.13 -68.14 -16.62
N ARG A 5 11.94 -67.59 -16.83
CA ARG A 5 11.32 -67.11 -18.07
C ARG A 5 11.68 -65.66 -18.42
N SER A 6 11.61 -65.41 -19.73
CA SER A 6 10.97 -64.28 -20.43
C SER A 6 11.33 -62.83 -20.07
N THR A 7 11.70 -62.06 -21.09
CA THR A 7 11.04 -60.79 -21.44
C THR A 7 11.32 -60.43 -22.91
N LYS A 8 10.28 -60.47 -23.76
CA LYS A 8 10.29 -59.74 -25.03
C LYS A 8 8.87 -59.26 -25.35
N LYS A 9 8.81 -57.95 -25.64
CA LYS A 9 7.76 -57.12 -26.25
C LYS A 9 6.80 -56.32 -25.34
N LYS A 10 6.82 -55.02 -25.68
CA LYS A 10 5.70 -54.07 -25.89
C LYS A 10 5.25 -53.21 -24.70
N HIS A 11 5.60 -51.92 -24.71
CA HIS A 11 4.73 -50.77 -25.09
C HIS A 11 5.21 -49.45 -24.46
N ASN A 12 5.13 -48.39 -25.27
CA ASN A 12 4.69 -47.03 -24.96
C ASN A 12 5.08 -46.44 -23.58
N ILE A 13 6.12 -45.62 -23.56
CA ILE A 13 6.36 -44.70 -22.44
C ILE A 13 6.02 -43.29 -22.93
N GLN A 14 4.76 -42.92 -22.76
CA GLN A 14 4.36 -41.53 -22.63
C GLN A 14 4.65 -41.17 -21.16
N ALA A 15 5.84 -40.63 -20.90
CA ALA A 15 6.19 -40.12 -19.58
C ALA A 15 5.63 -38.71 -19.44
N GLU A 16 4.65 -38.57 -18.55
CA GLU A 16 4.19 -37.30 -18.00
C GLU A 16 5.40 -36.52 -17.44
N PRO A 17 5.58 -35.23 -17.73
CA PRO A 17 6.38 -34.40 -16.85
C PRO A 17 5.54 -34.14 -15.60
N HIS A 18 5.73 -35.00 -14.60
CA HIS A 18 5.61 -34.65 -13.18
C HIS A 18 6.57 -33.49 -12.90
N GLY A 19 6.21 -32.28 -13.33
CA GLY A 19 6.73 -31.06 -12.77
C GLY A 19 6.09 -30.93 -11.40
N GLN A 20 6.80 -31.39 -10.36
CA GLN A 20 6.55 -30.95 -9.00
C GLN A 20 6.53 -29.43 -9.02
N GLN A 21 5.33 -28.83 -9.11
CA GLN A 21 5.12 -27.49 -8.62
C GLN A 21 5.39 -27.58 -7.13
N SER A 22 6.64 -27.32 -6.77
CA SER A 22 6.98 -26.87 -5.44
C SER A 22 6.00 -25.74 -5.15
N GLN A 23 4.94 -26.06 -4.40
CA GLN A 23 4.15 -25.09 -3.66
C GLN A 23 5.08 -24.48 -2.62
N GLY A 24 6.04 -23.68 -3.09
CA GLY A 24 6.48 -22.54 -2.32
C GLY A 24 5.21 -21.75 -2.09
N LYS A 25 4.69 -21.78 -0.87
CA LYS A 25 3.82 -20.71 -0.38
C LYS A 25 4.56 -19.43 -0.71
N ASN A 26 4.23 -18.80 -1.84
CA ASN A 26 4.56 -17.41 -2.08
C ASN A 26 3.82 -16.68 -0.98
N LEU A 27 4.49 -16.48 0.15
CA LEU A 27 4.13 -15.44 1.10
C LEU A 27 4.03 -14.22 0.21
N ASN A 28 2.82 -13.77 -0.04
CA ASN A 28 2.58 -12.63 -0.92
C ASN A 28 3.24 -11.44 -0.24
N THR A 29 4.51 -11.15 -0.56
CA THR A 29 5.31 -10.10 0.08
C THR A 29 4.87 -8.71 -0.38
N THR A 30 4.01 -8.65 -1.39
CA THR A 30 3.47 -7.39 -1.92
C THR A 30 2.56 -6.74 -0.89
N LYS A 31 2.92 -5.52 -0.48
CA LYS A 31 2.08 -4.67 0.35
C LYS A 31 0.90 -4.13 -0.46
N LYS A 32 -0.30 -4.23 0.08
CA LYS A 32 -1.56 -3.72 -0.49
C LYS A 32 -1.90 -2.40 0.16
N ILE A 33 -1.94 -1.35 -0.65
CA ILE A 33 -2.21 0.00 -0.19
C ILE A 33 -3.68 0.34 -0.46
N LEU A 34 -4.34 0.82 0.59
CA LEU A 34 -5.53 1.63 0.47
C LEU A 34 -5.14 3.09 0.56
N LEU A 35 -5.24 3.79 -0.56
CA LEU A 35 -4.93 5.21 -0.68
C LEU A 35 -6.21 6.04 -0.46
N LEU A 36 -6.27 6.72 0.68
CA LEU A 36 -7.26 7.73 1.01
C LEU A 36 -6.80 9.09 0.50
N HIS A 37 -7.66 9.80 -0.20
CA HIS A 37 -7.39 11.18 -0.62
C HIS A 37 -8.69 11.99 -0.64
N LYS A 38 -8.56 13.30 -0.59
CA LYS A 38 -9.63 14.24 -0.96
C LYS A 38 -9.10 15.07 -2.11
N SER A 39 -9.77 15.02 -3.26
CA SER A 39 -9.30 15.75 -4.43
C SER A 39 -10.46 16.15 -5.33
N ASP A 40 -10.40 17.37 -5.87
CA ASP A 40 -11.19 17.77 -7.02
C ASP A 40 -10.68 17.10 -8.33
N PRO A 41 -11.35 17.28 -9.49
CA PRO A 41 -10.90 16.67 -10.74
C PRO A 41 -9.48 17.04 -11.20
N LYS A 42 -8.98 18.24 -10.87
CA LYS A 42 -7.62 18.67 -11.20
C LYS A 42 -6.61 18.00 -10.28
N GLN A 43 -6.84 18.07 -8.97
CA GLN A 43 -6.01 17.43 -7.95
C GLN A 43 -5.99 15.90 -8.10
N LEU A 44 -7.10 15.28 -8.52
CA LEU A 44 -7.21 13.85 -8.78
C LEU A 44 -6.18 13.36 -9.78
N LYS A 45 -5.84 14.18 -10.77
CA LYS A 45 -4.78 13.88 -11.75
C LYS A 45 -3.42 13.74 -11.06
N ILE A 46 -3.10 14.65 -10.14
CA ILE A 46 -1.85 14.63 -9.37
C ILE A 46 -1.81 13.42 -8.42
N VAL A 47 -2.91 13.10 -7.74
CA VAL A 47 -2.99 11.90 -6.87
C VAL A 47 -2.81 10.61 -7.69
N LYS A 48 -3.31 10.57 -8.94
CA LYS A 48 -3.06 9.44 -9.86
C LYS A 48 -1.58 9.36 -10.27
N TYR A 49 -0.93 10.48 -10.56
CA TYR A 49 0.51 10.51 -10.84
C TYR A 49 1.33 9.96 -9.69
N PHE A 50 1.01 10.38 -8.46
CA PHE A 50 1.62 9.84 -7.26
C PHE A 50 1.40 8.32 -7.11
N ARG A 51 0.17 7.84 -7.30
CA ARG A 51 -0.17 6.41 -7.24
C ARG A 51 0.64 5.58 -8.24
N ASP A 52 0.75 6.08 -9.46
CA ASP A 52 1.44 5.39 -10.55
C ASP A 52 2.95 5.36 -10.28
N ALA A 53 3.53 6.49 -9.85
CA ALA A 53 4.92 6.59 -9.43
C ALA A 53 5.24 5.67 -8.23
N LEU A 54 4.36 5.60 -7.22
CA LEU A 54 4.51 4.71 -6.08
C LEU A 54 4.59 3.24 -6.51
N THR A 55 3.68 2.84 -7.40
CA THR A 55 3.62 1.46 -7.90
C THR A 55 4.83 1.14 -8.78
N ALA A 56 5.24 2.07 -9.65
CA ALA A 56 6.42 1.93 -10.51
C ALA A 56 7.71 1.82 -9.68
N LYS A 57 7.93 2.75 -8.74
CA LYS A 57 9.12 2.78 -7.87
C LYS A 57 9.23 1.53 -7.00
N ALA A 58 8.10 0.98 -6.57
CA ALA A 58 8.06 -0.22 -5.74
C ALA A 58 8.38 -1.52 -6.50
N ASN A 59 8.40 -1.51 -7.83
CA ASN A 59 8.73 -2.67 -8.68
C ASN A 59 8.03 -3.98 -8.21
N GLY A 60 6.72 -3.90 -7.97
CA GLY A 60 5.88 -5.04 -7.56
C GLY A 60 5.86 -5.36 -6.06
N SER A 61 6.68 -4.70 -5.24
CA SER A 61 6.69 -4.87 -3.77
C SER A 61 5.55 -4.12 -3.05
N VAL A 62 4.98 -3.11 -3.69
CA VAL A 62 3.85 -2.33 -3.19
C VAL A 62 2.85 -2.18 -4.33
N ARG A 63 1.55 -2.33 -4.02
CA ARG A 63 0.47 -2.15 -4.99
C ARG A 63 -0.69 -1.43 -4.35
N VAL A 64 -1.15 -0.36 -4.99
CA VAL A 64 -2.40 0.31 -4.60
C VAL A 64 -3.58 -0.53 -5.09
N THR A 65 -4.30 -1.15 -4.16
CA THR A 65 -5.47 -1.98 -4.46
C THR A 65 -6.77 -1.19 -4.35
N ASP A 66 -6.78 -0.17 -3.52
CA ASP A 66 -7.94 0.62 -3.21
C ASP A 66 -7.56 2.11 -3.30
N PHE A 67 -8.30 2.85 -4.11
CA PHE A 67 -8.08 4.26 -4.38
C PHE A 67 -9.39 4.99 -4.09
N VAL A 68 -9.44 5.72 -2.97
CA VAL A 68 -10.69 6.20 -2.37
C VAL A 68 -10.64 7.72 -2.23
N ASN A 69 -11.52 8.39 -2.97
CA ASN A 69 -11.79 9.80 -2.77
C ASN A 69 -12.85 9.98 -1.67
N ILE A 70 -12.48 10.61 -0.56
CA ILE A 70 -13.38 10.79 0.59
C ILE A 70 -14.45 11.87 0.33
N ALA A 71 -14.25 12.73 -0.67
CA ALA A 71 -15.23 13.74 -1.06
C ALA A 71 -16.49 13.13 -1.67
N ASP A 72 -16.37 11.97 -2.32
CA ASP A 72 -17.46 11.36 -3.09
C ASP A 72 -18.50 10.64 -2.22
N GLY A 73 -18.41 10.76 -0.88
CA GLY A 73 -19.29 10.08 0.07
C GLY A 73 -19.18 8.55 0.05
N GLY A 74 -18.32 8.00 -0.80
CA GLY A 74 -18.03 6.59 -0.95
C GLY A 74 -17.32 6.04 0.27
N LYS A 75 -18.09 5.68 1.30
CA LYS A 75 -17.59 4.98 2.49
C LYS A 75 -17.20 3.55 2.10
N LYS A 76 -16.05 3.37 1.45
CA LYS A 76 -15.42 2.05 1.42
C LYS A 76 -15.20 1.67 2.88
N SER A 77 -15.69 0.51 3.28
CA SER A 77 -15.62 0.03 4.67
C SER A 77 -14.19 -0.39 4.98
N ILE A 78 -13.32 0.60 5.24
CA ILE A 78 -12.05 0.34 5.92
C ILE A 78 -12.43 -0.20 7.29
N SER A 79 -12.17 -1.48 7.53
CA SER A 79 -12.33 -2.09 8.83
C SER A 79 -10.96 -2.37 9.41
N LEU A 80 -10.86 -2.31 10.74
CA LEU A 80 -9.69 -2.79 11.48
C LEU A 80 -9.27 -4.20 11.03
N SER A 81 -10.23 -5.11 10.86
CA SER A 81 -9.99 -6.47 10.37
C SER A 81 -9.35 -6.56 8.99
N TRP A 82 -9.51 -5.54 8.14
CA TRP A 82 -8.76 -5.44 6.89
C TRP A 82 -7.32 -4.99 7.15
N LEU A 83 -7.11 -4.01 8.03
CA LEU A 83 -5.78 -3.49 8.38
C LEU A 83 -4.92 -4.49 9.17
N ASP A 84 -5.56 -5.37 9.97
CA ASP A 84 -4.89 -6.43 10.74
C ASP A 84 -4.17 -7.44 9.84
N LYS A 85 -4.54 -7.52 8.55
CA LYS A 85 -3.84 -8.37 7.59
C LYS A 85 -2.39 -7.87 7.41
N LEU A 86 -1.44 -8.81 7.45
CA LEU A 86 0.00 -8.55 7.49
C LEU A 86 0.54 -7.62 6.37
N ASN A 87 -0.10 -7.63 5.20
CA ASN A 87 0.36 -6.84 4.05
C ASN A 87 -0.50 -5.63 3.74
N ASN A 88 -1.52 -5.35 4.54
CA ASN A 88 -2.43 -4.25 4.28
C ASN A 88 -1.95 -2.98 4.99
N ILE A 89 -1.93 -1.88 4.25
CA ILE A 89 -1.45 -0.59 4.72
C ILE A 89 -2.43 0.48 4.24
N VAL A 90 -2.68 1.47 5.10
CA VAL A 90 -3.45 2.67 4.75
C VAL A 90 -2.47 3.80 4.49
N LEU A 91 -2.64 4.47 3.36
CA LEU A 91 -1.88 5.64 2.97
C LEU A 91 -2.86 6.81 2.84
N ILE A 92 -2.62 7.88 3.60
CA ILE A 92 -3.48 9.06 3.65
C ILE A 92 -2.79 10.20 2.93
N CYS A 93 -3.34 10.63 1.80
CA CYS A 93 -2.94 11.85 1.13
C CYS A 93 -3.55 13.05 1.85
N LEU A 94 -2.71 13.78 2.58
CA LEU A 94 -3.08 14.95 3.35
C LEU A 94 -3.09 16.19 2.46
N THR A 95 -4.18 16.94 2.60
CA THR A 95 -4.30 18.34 2.20
C THR A 95 -4.94 19.09 3.37
N SER A 96 -4.66 20.38 3.52
CA SER A 96 -5.19 21.17 4.64
C SER A 96 -6.72 21.09 4.72
N GLU A 97 -7.40 21.06 3.58
CA GLU A 97 -8.86 20.97 3.47
C GLU A 97 -9.45 19.57 3.77
N ALA A 98 -8.60 18.54 3.82
CA ALA A 98 -9.01 17.16 4.04
C ALA A 98 -8.89 16.74 5.51
N ILE A 99 -8.10 17.45 6.32
CA ILE A 99 -7.75 17.02 7.69
C ILE A 99 -9.00 16.77 8.53
N GLU A 100 -9.98 17.67 8.55
CA GLU A 100 -11.20 17.49 9.36
C GLU A 100 -12.01 16.25 8.96
N GLN A 101 -12.13 15.99 7.65
CA GLN A 101 -12.85 14.81 7.16
C GLN A 101 -12.06 13.52 7.41
N LEU A 102 -10.74 13.58 7.27
CA LEU A 102 -9.84 12.48 7.56
C LEU A 102 -9.82 12.16 9.06
N GLU A 103 -9.86 13.15 9.93
CA GLU A 103 -9.99 12.96 11.38
C GLU A 103 -11.23 12.12 11.69
N LYS A 104 -12.38 12.52 11.15
CA LYS A 104 -13.64 11.79 11.34
C LYS A 104 -13.50 10.35 10.88
N ILE A 105 -12.89 10.10 9.72
CA ILE A 105 -12.66 8.74 9.21
C ILE A 105 -11.71 7.96 10.11
N VAL A 106 -10.59 8.56 10.54
CA VAL A 106 -9.59 7.92 11.40
C VAL A 106 -10.23 7.48 12.72
N ARG A 107 -11.08 8.32 13.33
CA ARG A 107 -11.82 7.98 14.55
C ARG A 107 -12.93 6.95 14.31
N GLU A 108 -13.78 7.16 13.31
CA GLU A 108 -14.91 6.27 13.00
C GLU A 108 -14.44 4.86 12.59
N LYS A 109 -13.34 4.77 11.86
CA LYS A 109 -12.78 3.49 11.37
C LYS A 109 -11.78 2.88 12.34
N ARG A 110 -11.59 3.50 13.52
CA ARG A 110 -10.62 3.08 14.54
C ARG A 110 -9.22 2.85 13.96
N LEU A 111 -8.74 3.76 13.12
CA LEU A 111 -7.36 3.76 12.62
C LEU A 111 -6.36 4.25 13.68
N VAL A 112 -6.78 4.22 14.94
CA VAL A 112 -6.06 4.64 16.12
C VAL A 112 -6.05 3.48 17.11
N ASP A 113 -4.95 3.33 17.85
CA ASP A 113 -4.86 2.36 18.94
C ASP A 113 -5.63 2.84 20.17
N GLU A 114 -5.63 2.01 21.22
CA GLU A 114 -6.37 2.27 22.47
C GLU A 114 -5.81 3.49 23.22
N GLU A 115 -4.55 3.83 22.96
CA GLU A 115 -3.82 4.96 23.53
C GLU A 115 -3.94 6.26 22.69
N GLY A 116 -4.67 6.20 21.56
CA GLY A 116 -4.92 7.33 20.68
C GLY A 116 -3.80 7.64 19.68
N HIS A 117 -2.84 6.75 19.47
CA HIS A 117 -1.87 6.87 18.39
C HIS A 117 -2.44 6.35 17.08
N LEU A 118 -2.03 6.96 15.96
CA LEU A 118 -2.30 6.37 14.65
C LEU A 118 -1.71 4.97 14.56
N HIS A 119 -2.50 4.02 14.06
CA HIS A 119 -2.09 2.63 13.91
C HIS A 119 -0.78 2.55 13.10
N GLY A 120 0.16 1.68 13.50
CA GLY A 120 1.49 1.58 12.86
C GLY A 120 1.54 1.18 11.37
N LYS A 121 0.38 0.93 10.76
CA LYS A 121 0.15 0.61 9.34
C LYS A 121 -0.52 1.75 8.58
N VAL A 122 -0.72 2.88 9.25
CA VAL A 122 -1.23 4.12 8.68
C VAL A 122 -0.05 5.03 8.41
N PHE A 123 0.06 5.46 7.17
CA PHE A 123 1.05 6.42 6.70
C PHE A 123 0.33 7.65 6.22
N SER A 124 0.96 8.80 6.38
CA SER A 124 0.49 10.05 5.81
C SER A 124 1.49 10.57 4.78
N VAL A 125 0.97 11.17 3.70
CA VAL A 125 1.77 11.82 2.66
C VAL A 125 1.21 13.20 2.38
N SER A 126 2.07 14.17 2.13
CA SER A 126 1.70 15.49 1.63
C SER A 126 2.62 15.84 0.46
N PHE A 127 2.04 16.38 -0.61
CA PHE A 127 2.81 16.71 -1.82
C PHE A 127 3.60 18.00 -1.65
N GLY A 128 3.00 19.01 -1.03
CA GLY A 128 3.67 20.26 -0.68
C GLY A 128 4.28 20.23 0.71
N GLU A 129 4.13 21.35 1.41
CA GLU A 129 4.53 21.50 2.81
C GLU A 129 3.77 20.57 3.75
N SER A 130 4.31 20.38 4.95
CA SER A 130 3.61 19.66 6.01
C SER A 130 2.32 20.38 6.36
N PRO A 131 1.16 19.72 6.24
CA PRO A 131 -0.10 20.38 6.53
C PRO A 131 -0.22 20.58 8.04
N THR A 132 -0.58 21.80 8.44
CA THR A 132 -0.76 22.19 9.83
C THR A 132 -1.96 21.45 10.43
N GLY A 133 -1.85 20.99 11.68
CA GLY A 133 -2.96 20.30 12.37
C GLY A 133 -3.04 18.79 12.11
N TRP A 134 -1.98 18.18 11.57
CA TRP A 134 -1.83 16.72 11.50
C TRP A 134 -0.75 16.20 12.47
N PRO A 135 -1.01 15.14 13.26
CA PRO A 135 -2.30 14.47 13.43
C PRO A 135 -3.33 15.39 14.14
N PRO A 136 -4.63 15.10 14.00
CA PRO A 136 -5.69 15.87 14.65
C PRO A 136 -5.56 15.91 16.17
N GLU A 137 -6.18 16.91 16.80
CA GLU A 137 -6.09 17.13 18.25
C GLU A 137 -6.48 15.88 19.06
N GLY A 138 -5.70 15.57 20.09
CA GLY A 138 -5.91 14.38 20.91
C GLY A 138 -5.51 13.06 20.25
N LEU A 139 -5.02 13.08 18.99
CA LEU A 139 -4.31 11.96 18.40
C LEU A 139 -2.80 12.18 18.48
N LYS A 140 -2.07 11.10 18.72
CA LYS A 140 -0.62 11.13 18.80
C LYS A 140 -0.02 10.54 17.53
N LYS A 141 1.09 11.11 17.08
CA LYS A 141 1.97 10.41 16.14
C LYS A 141 2.43 9.13 16.84
N GLY A 142 2.33 7.98 16.18
CA GLY A 142 2.90 6.73 16.73
C GLY A 142 4.38 6.93 17.06
N SER A 143 4.96 6.07 17.92
CA SER A 143 6.33 6.25 18.45
C SER A 143 7.47 6.22 17.41
N LEU A 144 7.14 6.14 16.12
CA LEU A 144 8.06 6.21 15.00
C LEU A 144 7.62 7.39 14.13
N ASP A 145 8.34 8.51 14.22
CA ASP A 145 8.21 9.68 13.32
C ASP A 145 8.35 9.34 11.81
N ALA A 146 8.64 8.08 11.46
CA ALA A 146 8.87 7.58 10.12
C ALA A 146 7.59 7.27 9.31
N ARG A 147 6.42 7.78 9.70
CA ARG A 147 5.13 7.49 9.03
C ARG A 147 4.49 8.67 8.31
N ASP A 148 5.03 9.87 8.51
CA ASP A 148 4.59 11.08 7.80
C ASP A 148 5.63 11.47 6.74
N PHE A 149 5.20 11.55 5.48
CA PHE A 149 6.07 11.81 4.34
C PHE A 149 5.68 13.11 3.65
N HIS A 150 6.55 14.10 3.74
CA HIS A 150 6.37 15.41 3.13
C HIS A 150 7.31 15.52 1.93
N PHE A 151 6.74 15.69 0.74
CA PHE A 151 7.50 15.81 -0.50
C PHE A 151 8.05 17.23 -0.72
N GLY A 152 7.37 18.26 -0.20
CA GLY A 152 7.87 19.63 -0.23
C GLY A 152 7.87 20.26 -1.62
N PHE A 153 7.01 19.80 -2.53
CA PHE A 153 6.89 20.40 -3.86
C PHE A 153 6.24 21.79 -3.76
N PRO A 154 6.85 22.84 -4.34
CA PRO A 154 6.31 24.19 -4.27
C PRO A 154 5.04 24.36 -5.12
N ASP A 155 5.02 23.78 -6.33
CA ASP A 155 3.94 23.97 -7.31
C ASP A 155 3.19 22.67 -7.60
N ILE A 156 2.33 22.26 -6.66
CA ILE A 156 1.61 20.97 -6.70
C ILE A 156 0.79 20.79 -7.99
N GLU A 157 0.21 21.86 -8.52
CA GLU A 157 -0.67 21.81 -9.70
C GLU A 157 0.07 21.46 -10.99
N THR A 158 1.39 21.67 -11.03
CA THR A 158 2.23 21.44 -12.21
C THR A 158 2.90 20.08 -12.22
N LEU A 159 2.79 19.32 -11.12
CA LEU A 159 3.47 18.06 -10.93
C LEU A 159 3.16 17.04 -12.03
N GLN A 160 4.21 16.35 -12.44
CA GLN A 160 4.21 15.24 -13.38
C GLN A 160 4.59 13.94 -12.64
N PRO A 161 4.34 12.76 -13.25
CA PRO A 161 4.74 11.49 -12.66
C PRO A 161 6.23 11.42 -12.33
N ARG A 162 7.10 11.95 -13.20
CA ARG A 162 8.57 11.93 -13.01
C ARG A 162 9.01 12.64 -11.74
N ASP A 163 8.35 13.74 -11.34
CA ASP A 163 8.71 14.48 -10.13
C ASP A 163 8.59 13.59 -8.88
N PHE A 164 7.58 12.71 -8.86
CA PHE A 164 7.42 11.72 -7.81
C PHE A 164 8.41 10.55 -7.94
N GLU A 165 8.66 10.05 -9.16
CA GLU A 165 9.56 8.92 -9.40
C GLU A 165 11.02 9.23 -9.04
N GLU A 166 11.46 10.46 -9.31
CA GLU A 166 12.82 10.93 -9.04
C GLU A 166 13.02 11.38 -7.59
N SER A 167 11.93 11.56 -6.83
CA SER A 167 11.98 11.99 -5.43
C SER A 167 12.57 10.93 -4.49
N ASP A 168 13.56 11.33 -3.69
CA ASP A 168 14.08 10.51 -2.58
C ASP A 168 13.01 10.18 -1.54
N LYS A 169 12.01 11.06 -1.38
CA LYS A 169 10.87 10.83 -0.47
C LYS A 169 10.01 9.67 -0.93
N MET A 170 9.87 9.46 -2.25
CA MET A 170 9.18 8.28 -2.78
C MET A 170 9.96 7.00 -2.45
N SER A 171 11.28 7.01 -2.62
CA SER A 171 12.14 5.86 -2.25
C SER A 171 12.02 5.54 -0.76
N ALA A 172 12.06 6.56 0.10
CA ALA A 172 11.91 6.42 1.54
C ALA A 172 10.52 5.89 1.93
N LEU A 173 9.46 6.39 1.30
CA LEU A 173 8.08 5.92 1.52
C LEU A 173 7.96 4.43 1.17
N VAL A 174 8.45 4.01 0.01
CA VAL A 174 8.43 2.60 -0.40
C VAL A 174 9.21 1.74 0.60
N ALA A 175 10.39 2.15 1.02
CA ALA A 175 11.19 1.42 2.01
C ALA A 175 10.45 1.27 3.35
N ALA A 176 9.84 2.35 3.84
CA ALA A 176 9.11 2.35 5.10
C ALA A 176 7.84 1.47 5.05
N ILE A 177 7.11 1.50 3.92
CA ILE A 177 5.95 0.62 3.66
C ILE A 177 6.39 -0.85 3.66
N ARG A 178 7.50 -1.17 2.99
CA ARG A 178 8.04 -2.54 2.95
C ARG A 178 8.46 -3.06 4.32
N GLY A 179 9.00 -2.18 5.16
CA GLY A 179 9.45 -2.52 6.52
C GLY A 179 8.33 -2.69 7.55
N THR A 180 7.09 -2.39 7.21
CA THR A 180 5.94 -2.51 8.13
C THR A 180 5.36 -3.92 8.13
N ASN A 181 5.06 -4.46 9.32
CA ASN A 181 4.42 -5.77 9.54
C ASN A 181 3.04 -5.65 10.18
#